data_AF-A0A9E0JWH0-F1
#
_entry.id   AF-A0A9E0JWH0-F1
#
_cell.length_a   1.000
_cell.length_b   1.000
_cell.length_c   1.000
_cell.angle_alpha   90.00
_cell.angle_beta   90.00
_cell.angle_gamma   90.00
#
_symmetry.space_group_name_H-M   'P 1'
#
loop_
_entity.id
_entity.type
_entity.pdbx_description
1 polymer ?
#
loop_
_entity_poly.entity_id
_entity_poly.type
_entity_poly.pdbx_seq_one_letter_code
_entity_poly.pdbx_strand_id
1 'polypeptide(L)' 'MKNLQVVIITGLSGSGKSTALRALEDIGFFCVANLPVVLLPKFLSITLESSPQIKQVAQVME' A
#
# COMPACT_ATOMS: atom_id res chain seq x y z
N MET A 1 -13.04 10.27 -12.64
CA MET A 1 -12.28 10.43 -11.37
C MET A 1 -11.23 9.33 -11.34
N LYS A 2 -9.94 9.66 -11.12
CA LYS A 2 -8.92 8.64 -10.89
C LYS A 2 -9.14 8.08 -9.49
N ASN A 3 -9.65 6.85 -9.37
CA ASN A 3 -9.81 6.20 -8.07
C ASN A 3 -8.57 5.35 -7.82
N LEU A 4 -7.75 5.77 -6.84
CA LEU A 4 -6.67 4.97 -6.27
C LEU A 4 -7.23 4.22 -5.07
N GLN A 5 -7.21 2.89 -5.10
CA GLN A 5 -7.55 2.07 -3.94
C GLN A 5 -6.32 1.94 -3.03
N VAL A 6 -6.48 2.27 -1.76
CA VAL A 6 -5.40 2.16 -0.76
C VAL A 6 -5.85 1.23 0.34
N VAL A 7 -5.05 0.20 0.61
CA VAL A 7 -5.25 -0.76 1.71
C VAL A 7 -4.13 -0.58 2.72
N ILE A 8 -4.51 -0.36 3.97
CA ILE A 8 -3.57 -0.28 5.09
C ILE A 8 -3.66 -1.58 5.89
N ILE A 9 -2.55 -2.28 6.00
CA ILE A 9 -2.41 -3.49 6.81
C ILE A 9 -1.75 -3.11 8.13
N THR A 10 -2.41 -3.43 9.23
CA THR A 10 -1.89 -3.25 10.59
C THR A 10 -2.19 -4.50 11.42
N GLY A 11 -1.61 -4.57 12.62
CA GLY A 11 -1.74 -5.70 13.53
C GLY A 11 -0.47 -5.93 14.35
N LEU A 12 -0.60 -6.72 15.41
CA LEU A 12 0.52 -7.08 16.29
C LEU A 12 1.59 -7.91 15.56
N SER A 13 2.76 -8.05 16.17
CA SER A 13 3.79 -8.97 15.67
C SER A 13 3.22 -10.40 15.61
N GLY A 14 3.48 -11.10 14.51
CA GLY A 14 2.94 -12.45 14.27
C GLY A 14 1.49 -12.51 13.77
N SER A 15 0.76 -11.40 13.61
CA SER A 15 -0.65 -11.40 13.18
C SER A 15 -0.87 -11.72 11.68
N GLY A 16 0.18 -12.09 10.94
CA GLY A 16 0.08 -12.41 9.51
C GLY A 16 0.11 -11.22 8.54
N LYS A 17 0.55 -10.02 8.97
CA LYS A 17 0.64 -8.82 8.09
C LYS A 17 1.41 -9.08 6.79
N SER A 18 2.54 -9.78 6.87
CA SER A 18 3.35 -10.14 5.70
C SER A 18 2.63 -11.11 4.77
N THR A 19 1.84 -12.04 5.31
CA THR A 19 1.02 -12.97 4.53
C THR A 19 -0.09 -12.21 3.79
N ALA A 20 -0.77 -11.29 4.47
CA ALA A 20 -1.79 -10.44 3.85
C ALA A 20 -1.18 -9.54 2.74
N LEU A 21 0.01 -8.97 2.97
CA LEU A 21 0.69 -8.15 1.97
C LEU A 21 1.03 -8.96 0.72
N ARG A 22 1.55 -10.18 0.88
CA ARG A 22 1.83 -11.09 -0.26
C ARG A 22 0.58 -11.47 -1.03
N ALA A 23 -0.52 -11.77 -0.33
CA ALA A 23 -1.78 -12.07 -0.98
C ALA A 23 -2.33 -10.87 -1.79
N LEU A 24 -2.12 -9.64 -1.30
CA LEU A 24 -2.46 -8.43 -2.05
C LEU A 24 -1.55 -8.24 -3.27
N GLU A 25 -0.26 -8.53 -3.15
CA GLU A 25 0.71 -8.52 -4.25
C GLU A 25 0.28 -9.48 -5.37
N ASP A 26 -0.10 -10.71 -5.02
CA ASP A 26 -0.55 -11.74 -5.96
C ASP A 26 -1.79 -11.31 -6.77
N ILE A 27 -2.66 -10.47 -6.20
CA ILE A 27 -3.85 -9.91 -6.88
C ILE A 27 -3.59 -8.52 -7.48
N GLY A 28 -2.32 -8.11 -7.59
CA GLY A 28 -1.88 -6.93 -8.34
C GLY A 28 -1.79 -5.63 -7.55
N PHE A 29 -1.82 -5.65 -6.21
CA PHE A 29 -1.56 -4.45 -5.42
C PHE A 29 -0.09 -4.05 -5.49
N PHE A 30 0.16 -2.76 -5.65
CA PHE A 30 1.48 -2.19 -5.43
C PHE A 30 1.77 -2.19 -3.93
N CYS A 31 2.56 -3.17 -3.49
CA CYS A 31 2.83 -3.43 -2.09
C CYS A 31 4.05 -2.63 -1.61
N VAL A 32 3.86 -1.85 -0.54
CA VAL A 32 4.88 -1.01 0.08
C VAL A 32 5.01 -1.43 1.54
N ALA A 33 6.24 -1.74 1.95
CA ALA A 33 6.60 -2.06 3.31
C ALA A 33 7.60 -1.04 3.85
N ASN A 34 7.64 -0.86 5.17
CA ASN A 34 8.60 -0.01 5.87
C ASN A 34 8.63 1.48 5.44
N LEU A 35 7.57 1.98 4.77
CA LEU A 35 7.43 3.41 4.50
C LEU A 35 6.97 4.14 5.77
N PRO A 36 7.72 5.15 6.25
CA PRO A 36 7.29 6.00 7.35
C PRO A 36 5.94 6.66 7.05
N VAL A 37 5.05 6.69 8.05
CA VAL A 37 3.68 7.22 7.93
C VAL A 37 3.67 8.68 7.42
N VAL A 38 4.66 9.47 7.82
CA VAL A 38 4.83 10.87 7.39
C VAL A 38 5.03 11.00 5.88
N LEU A 39 5.58 9.97 5.22
CA LEU A 39 5.82 9.96 3.78
C LEU A 39 4.65 9.40 2.97
N LEU A 40 3.69 8.72 3.60
CA LEU A 40 2.55 8.11 2.92
C LEU A 40 1.71 9.13 2.11
N PRO A 41 1.37 10.34 2.62
CA PRO A 41 0.60 11.31 1.84
C PRO A 41 1.34 11.75 0.56
N LYS A 42 2.66 11.96 0.66
CA LYS A 42 3.50 12.36 -0.47
C LYS A 42 3.64 11.24 -1.49
N PHE A 43 3.77 10.01 -1.01
CA PHE A 43 3.78 8.83 -1.87
C PHE A 43 2.48 8.72 -2.67
N LEU A 44 1.32 8.75 -2.00
CA LEU A 44 0.02 8.62 -2.66
C LEU A 44 -0.26 9.75 -3.67
N SER A 45 0.15 10.98 -3.37
CA SER A 45 0.01 12.11 -4.31
C SER A 45 0.86 11.92 -5.56
N ILE A 46 2.12 11.48 -5.43
CA ILE A 46 2.97 11.13 -6.58
C ILE A 46 2.35 9.98 -7.38
N THR A 47 1.82 8.94 -6.72
CA THR A 47 1.18 7.81 -7.42
C THR A 47 -0.02 8.26 -8.26
N LEU A 48 -0.88 9.11 -7.71
CA LEU A 48 -2.06 9.65 -8.40
C LEU A 48 -1.71 10.49 -9.64
N GLU A 49 -0.66 11.31 -9.52
CA GLU A 49 -0.23 12.25 -10.55
C GLU A 49 0.64 11.59 -11.62
N SER A 50 1.65 10.83 -11.19
CA SER A 50 2.79 10.40 -12.02
C SER A 50 2.77 8.91 -12.39
N SER A 51 1.88 8.10 -11.81
CA SER A 51 1.82 6.66 -12.08
C SER A 51 0.39 6.18 -12.32
N PRO A 52 -0.26 6.61 -13.42
CA PRO A 52 -1.65 6.25 -13.72
C PRO A 52 -1.89 4.74 -13.88
N GLN A 53 -0.83 3.95 -14.10
CA GLN A 53 -0.90 2.49 -14.11
C GLN A 53 -1.10 1.87 -12.72
N ILE A 54 -0.68 2.56 -11.65
CA ILE A 54 -0.90 2.09 -10.28
C ILE A 54 -2.32 2.48 -9.86
N LYS A 55 -3.19 1.48 -9.79
CA LYS A 55 -4.61 1.65 -9.41
C LYS A 55 -4.90 1.22 -7.97
N GLN A 56 -4.01 0.45 -7.38
CA GLN A 56 -4.18 -0.19 -6.07
C GLN A 56 -2.84 -0.27 -5.34
N VAL A 57 -2.83 0.18 -4.08
CA VAL A 57 -1.66 0.24 -3.20
C VAL A 57 -1.97 -0.47 -1.89
N ALA A 58 -1.03 -1.27 -1.40
CA ALA A 58 -1.09 -1.88 -0.08
C ALA A 58 0.11 -1.43 0.76
N GLN A 59 -0.12 -0.96 1.98
CA GLN A 59 0.91 -0.48 2.88
C GLN A 59 0.82 -1.21 4.22
N VAL A 60 1.92 -1.79 4.70
CA VAL A 60 2.02 -2.26 6.08
C VAL A 60 2.44 -1.10 6.99
N MET A 61 1.69 -0.91 8.08
CA MET A 61 2.06 0.00 9.17
C MET A 61 2.46 -0.82 10.41
N GLU A 62 3.59 -0.45 11.00
CA GLU A 62 4.06 -0.93 12.31
C GLU A 62 3.81 0.12 13.38
#